data_AF-A0A968SMU3-F1
#
_entry.id   AF-A0A968SMU3-F1
#
_cell.length_a   1.000
_cell.length_b   1.000
_cell.length_c   1.000
_cell.angle_alpha   90.00
_cell.angle_beta   90.00
_cell.angle_gamma   90.00
#
_symmetry.space_group_name_H-M   'P 1'
#
loop_
_entity.id
_entity.type
_entity.pdbx_description
1 polymer ?
#
loop_
_entity_poly.entity_id
_entity_poly.type
_entity_poly.pdbx_seq_one_letter_code
_entity_poly.pdbx_strand_id
1 'polypeptide(L)'
;MDIQKFFGKPVVIFGVHVFLLLGVFVNIYQLYRLDRIEKEVSTKEFNLNTLRQQNEDSRNQKDYLNSDIFKEKFAKEEGFKKRGEEVIDTTLIESQDSESSSYIPVEVESQKTKPILWWEFLFSNE
;
A
#
# COMPACT_ATOMS: atom_id res chain seq x y z
N MET A 1 43.80 25.15 -43.74
CA MET A 1 42.61 25.87 -43.25
C MET A 1 42.60 25.71 -41.74
N ASP A 2 43.02 26.75 -41.00
CA ASP A 2 43.29 26.64 -39.56
C ASP A 2 41.99 26.58 -38.75
N ILE A 3 41.51 25.37 -38.52
CA ILE A 3 40.29 25.08 -37.76
C ILE A 3 40.31 25.72 -36.36
N GLN A 4 41.50 25.84 -35.75
CA GLN A 4 41.67 26.47 -34.43
C GLN A 4 41.30 27.96 -34.41
N LYS A 5 41.51 28.70 -35.50
CA LYS A 5 41.13 30.12 -35.58
C LYS A 5 39.62 30.33 -35.75
N PHE A 6 38.90 29.29 -36.16
CA PHE A 6 37.45 29.34 -36.34
C PHE A 6 36.72 29.12 -34.99
N PHE A 7 37.18 28.15 -34.19
CA PHE A 7 36.58 27.82 -32.89
C PHE A 7 36.83 28.87 -31.79
N GLY A 8 37.84 29.73 -31.93
CA GLY A 8 38.11 30.82 -30.98
C GLY A 8 37.22 32.05 -31.16
N LYS A 9 36.34 32.09 -32.17
CA LYS A 9 35.45 33.23 -32.40
C LYS A 9 34.32 33.22 -31.36
N PRO A 10 33.97 34.37 -30.76
CA PRO A 10 32.94 34.45 -29.72
C PRO A 10 31.57 33.93 -30.20
N VAL A 11 31.28 34.07 -31.51
CA VAL A 11 30.04 33.57 -32.12
C VAL A 11 29.96 32.04 -32.10
N VAL A 12 31.07 31.34 -32.33
CA VAL A 12 31.10 29.87 -32.34
C VAL A 12 30.95 29.34 -30.92
N ILE A 13 31.66 29.95 -29.96
CA ILE A 13 31.55 29.61 -28.53
C ILE A 13 30.11 29.83 -28.04
N PHE A 14 29.51 30.97 -28.38
CA PHE A 14 28.11 31.26 -28.04
C PHE A 14 27.15 30.22 -28.65
N GLY A 15 27.35 29.86 -29.92
CA GLY A 15 26.54 28.83 -30.59
C GLY A 15 26.61 27.47 -29.88
N VAL A 16 27.79 27.05 -29.43
CA VAL A 16 27.97 25.80 -28.66
C VAL A 16 27.23 25.86 -27.32
N HIS A 17 27.28 27.00 -26.62
CA HIS A 17 26.56 27.15 -25.34
C HIS A 17 25.05 27.13 -25.52
N VAL A 18 24.54 27.79 -26.57
CA VAL A 18 23.12 27.75 -26.90
C VAL A 18 22.69 26.32 -27.23
N PHE A 19 23.49 25.58 -28.01
CA PHE A 19 23.20 24.19 -28.34
C PHE A 19 23.18 23.29 -27.09
N LEU A 20 24.14 23.45 -26.18
CA LEU A 20 24.16 22.74 -24.91
C LEU A 20 22.94 23.06 -24.05
N LEU A 21 22.59 24.33 -23.90
CA LEU A 21 21.40 24.75 -23.14
C LEU A 21 20.12 24.16 -23.72
N LEU A 22 20.01 24.11 -25.05
CA LEU A 22 18.86 23.53 -25.73
C LEU A 22 18.77 22.02 -25.48
N GLY A 23 19.91 21.31 -25.48
CA GLY A 23 19.98 19.90 -25.10
C GLY A 23 19.57 19.63 -23.65
N VAL A 24 19.97 20.49 -22.71
CA VAL A 24 19.54 20.42 -21.31
C VAL A 24 18.03 20.66 -21.20
N PHE A 25 17.50 21.68 -21.88
CA PHE A 25 16.08 22.02 -21.85
C PHE A 25 15.20 20.87 -22.38
N VAL A 26 15.60 20.25 -23.48
CA VAL A 26 14.90 19.09 -24.05
C VAL A 26 14.91 17.90 -23.07
N ASN A 27 16.03 17.63 -22.40
CA ASN A 27 16.09 16.56 -21.40
C ASN A 27 15.15 16.81 -20.22
N ILE A 28 15.16 18.04 -19.68
CA ILE A 28 14.26 18.43 -18.60
C ILE A 28 12.80 18.24 -19.02
N TYR A 29 12.43 18.71 -20.21
CA TYR A 29 11.08 18.54 -20.75
C TYR A 29 10.68 17.06 -20.87
N GLN A 30 11.59 16.20 -21.33
CA GLN A 30 11.35 14.76 -21.41
C GLN A 30 11.14 14.13 -20.03
N LEU A 31 11.92 14.51 -19.03
CA LEU A 31 11.76 14.01 -17.66
C LEU A 31 10.38 14.37 -17.09
N TYR A 32 9.93 15.62 -17.25
CA TYR A 32 8.59 16.03 -16.82
C TYR A 32 7.49 15.25 -17.53
N ARG A 33 7.64 15.01 -18.83
CA ARG A 33 6.68 14.21 -19.59
C ARG A 33 6.66 12.76 -19.11
N LEU A 34 7.82 12.19 -18.81
CA LEU A 34 7.93 10.81 -18.33
C LEU A 34 7.29 10.65 -16.95
N ASP A 35 7.58 11.54 -16.01
CA ASP A 35 6.97 11.55 -14.67
C ASP A 35 5.43 11.64 -14.75
N ARG A 36 4.91 12.48 -15.65
CA ARG A 36 3.45 12.56 -15.87
C ARG A 36 2.89 11.23 -16.39
N ILE A 37 3.53 10.61 -17.37
CA ILE A 37 3.09 9.34 -17.94
C ILE A 37 3.14 8.24 -16.87
N GLU A 38 4.21 8.18 -16.08
CA GLU A 38 4.37 7.21 -15.00
C GLU A 38 3.28 7.36 -13.94
N LYS A 39 2.95 8.59 -13.55
CA LYS A 39 1.82 8.86 -12.65
C LYS A 39 0.48 8.43 -13.23
N GLU A 40 0.25 8.69 -14.52
CA GLU A 40 -0.98 8.26 -15.20
C GLU A 40 -1.06 6.72 -15.28
N VAL A 41 0.06 6.03 -15.53
CA VAL A 41 0.13 4.56 -15.52
C VAL A 41 -0.12 4.00 -14.14
N SER A 42 0.59 4.50 -13.12
CA SER A 42 0.42 4.08 -11.72
C SER A 42 -1.02 4.25 -11.24
N THR A 43 -1.66 5.37 -11.59
CA THR A 43 -3.07 5.61 -11.24
C THR A 43 -3.99 4.60 -11.93
N LYS A 44 -3.74 4.28 -13.21
CA LYS A 44 -4.55 3.30 -13.94
C LYS A 44 -4.36 1.88 -13.40
N GLU A 45 -3.14 1.51 -13.05
CA GLU A 45 -2.85 0.21 -12.44
C GLU A 45 -3.50 0.07 -11.07
N PHE A 46 -3.44 1.11 -10.24
CA PHE A 46 -4.14 1.15 -8.96
C PHE A 46 -5.65 0.95 -9.16
N ASN A 47 -6.26 1.71 -10.06
CA ASN A 47 -7.70 1.60 -10.35
C ASN A 47 -8.09 0.20 -10.86
N LEU A 48 -7.27 -0.40 -11.74
CA LEU A 48 -7.49 -1.78 -12.21
C LEU A 48 -7.42 -2.80 -11.07
N ASN A 49 -6.47 -2.64 -10.15
CA ASN A 49 -6.34 -3.53 -9.02
C ASN A 49 -7.52 -3.40 -8.06
N THR A 50 -7.94 -2.18 -7.74
CA THR A 50 -9.13 -1.92 -6.93
C THR A 50 -10.37 -2.53 -7.57
N LEU A 51 -10.54 -2.39 -8.89
CA LEU A 51 -11.70 -2.92 -9.58
C LEU A 51 -11.70 -4.46 -9.61
N ARG A 52 -10.52 -5.08 -9.74
CA ARG A 52 -10.37 -6.55 -9.63
C ARG A 52 -10.74 -7.04 -8.24
N GLN A 53 -10.23 -6.39 -7.20
CA GLN A 53 -10.55 -6.71 -5.81
C GLN A 53 -12.05 -6.59 -5.54
N GLN A 54 -12.69 -5.49 -5.96
CA GLN A 54 -14.14 -5.32 -5.83
C GLN A 54 -14.94 -6.41 -6.55
N ASN A 55 -14.46 -6.86 -7.72
CA ASN A 55 -15.11 -7.95 -8.46
C ASN A 55 -14.99 -9.28 -7.71
N GLU A 56 -13.80 -9.56 -7.17
CA GLU A 56 -13.54 -10.75 -6.36
C GLU A 56 -14.37 -10.74 -5.07
N ASP A 57 -14.42 -9.62 -4.35
CA ASP A 57 -15.26 -9.44 -3.17
C ASP A 57 -16.74 -9.64 -3.50
N SER A 58 -17.21 -9.09 -4.62
CA SER A 58 -18.59 -9.27 -5.08
C SER A 58 -18.90 -10.72 -5.44
N ARG A 59 -17.93 -11.45 -6.01
CA ARG A 59 -18.06 -12.89 -6.30
C ARG A 59 -18.11 -13.69 -5.00
N ASN A 60 -17.18 -13.44 -4.08
CA ASN A 60 -17.12 -14.09 -2.78
C ASN A 60 -18.41 -13.86 -1.98
N GLN A 61 -18.98 -12.66 -2.03
CA GLN A 61 -20.25 -12.36 -1.38
C GLN A 61 -21.41 -13.14 -2.02
N LYS A 62 -21.48 -13.20 -3.35
CA LYS A 62 -22.51 -14.00 -4.04
C LYS A 62 -22.37 -15.49 -3.73
N ASP A 63 -21.15 -16.00 -3.71
CA ASP A 63 -20.88 -17.40 -3.41
C ASP A 63 -21.22 -17.72 -1.96
N TYR A 64 -20.90 -16.82 -1.02
CA TYR A 64 -21.32 -16.93 0.38
C TYR A 64 -22.85 -16.94 0.52
N LEU A 65 -23.56 -16.00 -0.12
CA LEU A 65 -25.03 -15.96 -0.10
C LEU A 65 -25.67 -17.21 -0.71
N ASN A 66 -25.03 -17.81 -1.71
CA ASN A 66 -25.49 -19.06 -2.33
C ASN A 66 -25.08 -20.32 -1.56
N SER A 67 -24.13 -20.21 -0.64
CA SER A 67 -23.61 -21.33 0.14
C SER A 67 -24.67 -21.91 1.07
N ASP A 68 -24.57 -23.21 1.32
CA ASP A 68 -25.47 -23.89 2.23
C ASP A 68 -25.29 -23.43 3.68
N ILE A 69 -24.11 -22.90 4.02
CA ILE A 69 -23.81 -22.30 5.32
C ILE A 69 -24.68 -21.06 5.56
N PHE A 70 -24.79 -20.18 4.57
CA PHE A 70 -25.65 -19.00 4.68
C PHE A 70 -27.12 -19.39 4.78
N LYS A 71 -27.58 -20.37 3.97
CA LYS A 71 -28.95 -20.88 4.03
C LYS A 71 -29.28 -21.53 5.38
N GLU A 72 -28.35 -22.29 5.94
CA GLU A 72 -28.50 -22.92 7.25
C GLU A 72 -28.51 -21.89 8.38
N LYS A 73 -27.64 -20.88 8.32
CA LYS A 73 -27.63 -19.77 9.28
C LYS A 73 -28.93 -18.98 9.22
N PHE A 74 -29.40 -18.63 8.02
CA PHE A 74 -30.67 -17.93 7.81
C PHE A 74 -31.87 -18.76 8.29
N ALA A 75 -31.90 -20.06 7.99
CA ALA A 75 -32.95 -20.96 8.46
C ALA A 75 -32.97 -21.08 10.00
N LYS A 76 -31.79 -21.10 10.64
CA LYS A 76 -31.65 -21.14 12.10
C LYS A 76 -32.11 -19.83 12.76
N GLU A 77 -31.84 -18.68 12.13
CA GLU A 77 -32.30 -17.36 12.58
C GLU A 77 -33.83 -17.21 12.43
N GLU A 78 -34.42 -17.74 11.36
CA GLU A 78 -35.88 -17.80 11.13
C GLU A 78 -36.59 -18.91 11.95
N GLY A 79 -35.87 -19.62 12.81
CA GLY A 79 -36.44 -20.63 13.72
C GLY A 79 -36.79 -21.96 13.06
N PHE A 80 -36.39 -22.20 11.81
CA PHE A 80 -36.56 -23.49 11.14
C PHE A 80 -35.52 -24.49 11.63
N LYS A 81 -35.99 -25.67 12.07
CA LYS A 81 -35.17 -26.77 12.61
C LYS A 81 -34.95 -27.83 11.53
N LYS A 82 -33.72 -28.32 11.37
CA LYS A 82 -33.46 -29.54 10.59
C LYS A 82 -34.11 -30.73 11.30
N ARG A 83 -34.73 -31.64 10.53
CA ARG A 83 -35.43 -32.80 11.06
C ARG A 83 -34.43 -33.79 11.66
N GLY A 84 -34.25 -33.76 12.98
CA GLY A 84 -33.41 -34.71 13.74
C GLY A 84 -32.38 -34.14 14.72
N GLU A 85 -32.25 -32.81 14.87
CA GLU A 85 -31.36 -32.22 15.87
C GLU A 85 -32.11 -31.78 17.14
N GLU A 86 -31.64 -32.26 18.30
CA GLU A 86 -32.10 -31.83 19.63
C GLU A 86 -31.22 -30.67 20.11
N VAL A 87 -31.82 -29.48 20.24
CA VAL A 87 -31.14 -28.29 20.77
C VAL A 87 -31.19 -28.37 22.30
N ILE A 88 -30.05 -28.69 22.91
CA ILE A 88 -29.89 -28.61 24.37
C ILE A 88 -29.61 -27.14 24.72
N ASP A 89 -30.52 -26.53 25.45
CA ASP A 89 -30.40 -25.16 25.94
C ASP A 89 -29.40 -25.12 27.11
N THR A 90 -28.20 -24.58 26.89
CA THR A 90 -27.15 -24.49 27.92
C THR A 90 -27.20 -23.19 28.71
N THR A 91 -28.24 -22.36 28.58
CA THR A 91 -28.37 -21.11 29.35
C THR A 91 -28.48 -21.31 30.87
N LEU A 92 -28.69 -22.55 31.33
CA LEU A 92 -28.75 -22.92 32.76
C LEU A 92 -27.44 -23.47 33.35
N ILE A 93 -26.36 -23.59 32.56
CA ILE A 93 -25.06 -24.01 33.09
C ILE A 93 -24.23 -22.75 33.38
N GLU A 94 -24.61 -22.08 34.47
CA GLU A 94 -23.79 -21.07 35.13
C GLU A 94 -22.49 -21.76 35.59
N SER A 95 -21.45 -21.64 34.76
CA SER A 95 -20.11 -22.13 35.08
C SER A 95 -19.45 -21.11 35.99
N GLN A 96 -19.65 -21.34 37.27
CA GLN A 96 -18.95 -20.72 38.39
C GLN A 96 -17.42 -20.74 38.18
N ASP A 97 -16.85 -19.54 38.26
CA ASP A 97 -15.49 -19.17 38.65
C ASP A 97 -14.29 -19.99 38.14
N SER A 98 -13.44 -19.31 37.36
CA SER A 98 -12.00 -19.51 37.41
C SER A 98 -11.33 -18.15 37.40
N GLU A 99 -10.86 -17.78 38.59
CA GLU A 99 -10.09 -16.61 38.93
C GLU A 99 -8.85 -16.41 38.04
N SER A 100 -8.63 -15.13 37.74
CA SER A 100 -7.32 -14.45 37.69
C SER A 100 -6.17 -15.10 36.91
N SER A 101 -5.82 -14.46 35.79
CA SER A 101 -4.45 -14.00 35.64
C SER A 101 -4.49 -12.54 35.18
N SER A 102 -4.01 -11.65 36.06
CA SER A 102 -3.75 -10.25 35.74
C SER A 102 -2.62 -10.20 34.73
N TYR A 103 -2.91 -9.79 33.50
CA TYR A 103 -1.89 -9.48 32.52
C TYR A 103 -1.17 -8.20 32.96
N ILE A 104 0.08 -8.33 33.41
CA ILE A 104 0.98 -7.20 33.60
C ILE A 104 1.50 -6.85 32.20
N PRO A 105 1.24 -5.64 31.66
CA PRO A 105 1.90 -5.23 30.44
C PRO A 105 3.40 -5.12 30.74
N VAL A 106 4.18 -6.03 30.16
CA VAL A 106 5.63 -5.87 30.06
C VAL A 106 5.85 -4.59 29.26
N GLU A 107 6.49 -3.61 29.89
CA GLU A 107 6.96 -2.39 29.28
C GLU A 107 7.85 -2.77 28.10
N VAL A 108 7.32 -2.58 26.88
CA VAL A 108 8.09 -2.76 25.66
C VAL A 108 9.08 -1.61 25.64
N GLU A 109 10.28 -1.90 26.14
CA GLU A 109 11.46 -1.07 25.95
C GLU A 109 11.49 -0.69 24.46
N SER A 110 11.35 0.61 24.21
CA SER A 110 11.15 1.13 22.86
C SER A 110 12.28 0.62 21.99
N GLN A 111 11.97 -0.28 21.07
CA GLN A 111 12.89 -0.62 19.98
C GLN A 111 13.06 0.67 19.17
N LYS A 112 14.10 1.45 19.50
CA LYS A 112 14.50 2.63 18.73
C LYS A 112 14.57 2.19 17.28
N THR A 113 13.68 2.75 16.45
CA THR A 113 13.67 2.42 15.03
C THR A 113 15.03 2.76 14.46
N LYS A 114 15.52 1.92 13.54
CA LYS A 114 16.86 2.04 12.94
C LYS A 114 17.26 3.49 12.63
N PRO A 115 16.41 4.38 12.07
CA PRO A 115 16.78 5.77 11.77
C PRO A 115 17.24 6.60 12.98
N ILE A 116 16.65 6.39 14.17
CA ILE A 116 16.98 7.15 15.38
C ILE A 116 18.41 6.83 15.86
N LEU A 117 18.86 5.58 15.69
CA LEU A 117 20.23 5.17 16.01
C LEU A 117 21.28 5.86 15.12
N TRP A 118 20.97 6.10 13.85
CA TRP A 118 21.86 6.84 12.95
C TRP A 118 21.96 8.32 13.31
N TRP A 119 20.83 8.90 13.74
CA TRP A 119 20.80 10.29 14.17
C TRP A 119 21.62 10.52 15.45
N GLU A 120 21.46 9.66 16.46
CA GLU A 120 22.27 9.74 17.68
C GLU A 120 23.76 9.52 17.39
N PHE A 121 24.13 8.59 16.50
CA PHE A 121 25.54 8.37 16.13
C PHE A 121 26.19 9.61 15.47
N LEU A 122 25.46 10.32 14.62
CA LEU A 122 26.00 11.47 13.88
C LEU A 122 26.10 12.74 14.72
N PHE A 123 25.25 12.90 15.73
CA PHE A 123 25.10 14.17 16.47
C PHE A 123 25.40 14.08 17.98
N SER A 124 25.73 12.90 18.53
CA SER A 124 26.00 12.75 19.97
C SER A 124 27.47 13.00 20.37
N ASN A 125 28.29 13.56 19.50
CA ASN A 125 29.73 13.77 19.73
C ASN A 125 30.15 15.25 19.57
N GLU A 126 29.36 16.15 20.16
CA GLU A 126 29.77 17.51 20.54
C GLU A 126 29.79 17.67 22.06
#